data_AF-T1CUJ1-F1
#
_entry.id   AF-T1CUJ1-F1
#
_cell.length_a   1.000
_cell.length_b   1.000
_cell.length_c   1.000
_cell.angle_alpha   90.00
_cell.angle_beta   90.00
_cell.angle_gamma   90.00
#
_symmetry.space_group_name_H-M   'P 1'
#
loop_
_entity.id
_entity.type
_entity.pdbx_description
1 polymer ?
#
loop_
_entity_poly.entity_id
_entity_poly.type
_entity_poly.pdbx_seq_one_letter_code
_entity_poly.pdbx_strand_id
1 'polypeptide(L)'
;MLAPGRYSATCEASPNIALVKYWGQRIPEYNVPYNSSLSLTLDGLSTRTRVTFDPELPADTLELNGTMVEGAPRDDVGRFLDLFRGRARRTWYARVQSRNNFPTASGMASSASGFAALAGAAMAALGLRWGPRNLSRYARRGSGSATRSIYGGFVV
;
A
#
# COMPACT_ATOMS: atom_id res chain seq x y z
N MET A 1 -21.49 5.13 8.92
CA MET A 1 -20.73 5.78 7.82
C MET A 1 -19.96 6.95 8.44
N LEU A 2 -18.69 7.21 8.08
CA LEU A 2 -17.90 8.31 8.68
C LEU A 2 -18.52 9.68 8.36
N ALA A 3 -18.62 10.63 9.30
CA ALA A 3 -19.06 11.99 8.98
C ALA A 3 -18.05 12.71 8.05
N PRO A 4 -18.40 13.79 7.35
CA PRO A 4 -17.39 14.64 6.71
C PRO A 4 -16.38 15.13 7.75
N GLY A 5 -15.10 14.93 7.47
CA GLY A 5 -14.02 15.32 8.39
C GLY A 5 -12.68 14.74 7.97
N ARG A 6 -11.64 15.14 8.69
CA ARG A 6 -10.27 14.70 8.45
C ARG A 6 -10.00 13.40 9.20
N TYR A 7 -9.66 12.34 8.47
CA TYR A 7 -9.37 11.02 9.04
C TYR A 7 -7.96 10.58 8.70
N SER A 8 -7.17 10.24 9.72
CA SER A 8 -5.77 9.87 9.57
C SER A 8 -5.49 8.53 10.23
N ALA A 9 -4.68 7.71 9.59
CA ALA A 9 -4.10 6.52 10.19
C ALA A 9 -2.67 6.32 9.68
N THR A 10 -1.89 5.59 10.48
CA THR A 10 -0.52 5.20 10.15
C THR A 10 -0.41 3.70 10.24
N CYS A 11 0.25 3.10 9.25
CA CYS A 11 0.57 1.68 9.24
C CYS A 11 2.03 1.52 8.83
N GLU A 12 2.63 0.44 9.31
CA GLU A 12 4.00 0.06 9.03
C GLU A 12 4.01 -1.36 8.48
N ALA A 13 4.82 -1.59 7.45
CA ALA A 13 4.99 -2.90 6.85
C ALA A 13 6.44 -3.13 6.48
N SER A 14 6.88 -4.38 6.57
CA SER A 14 8.23 -4.78 6.22
C SER A 14 8.33 -5.31 4.79
N PRO A 15 9.48 -5.13 4.12
CA PRO A 15 9.71 -5.72 2.82
C PRO A 15 9.83 -7.25 2.93
N ASN A 16 9.69 -7.93 1.79
CA ASN A 16 9.88 -9.38 1.70
C ASN A 16 10.82 -9.75 0.55
N ILE A 17 11.53 -10.87 0.69
CA ILE A 17 12.38 -11.46 -0.35
C ILE A 17 11.75 -12.73 -0.87
N ALA A 18 11.49 -12.78 -2.18
CA ALA A 18 10.93 -13.96 -2.83
C ALA A 18 11.96 -15.10 -2.93
N LEU A 19 11.60 -16.26 -2.36
CA LEU A 19 12.29 -17.54 -2.47
C LEU A 19 11.80 -18.32 -3.69
N VAL A 20 10.47 -18.37 -3.89
CA VAL A 20 9.84 -18.78 -5.15
C VAL A 20 9.32 -17.54 -5.84
N LYS A 21 9.74 -17.30 -7.09
CA LYS A 21 9.58 -16.01 -7.75
C LYS A 21 8.15 -15.78 -8.24
N TYR A 22 7.67 -14.56 -8.01
CA TYR A 22 6.56 -13.99 -8.75
C TYR A 22 7.12 -13.44 -10.07
N TRP A 23 6.67 -13.96 -11.21
CA TRP A 23 7.11 -13.48 -12.52
C TRP A 23 6.00 -13.62 -13.57
N GLY A 24 5.56 -12.50 -14.12
CA GLY A 24 4.46 -12.44 -15.08
C GLY A 24 3.06 -12.33 -14.45
N GLN A 25 2.16 -11.67 -15.17
CA GLN A 25 0.77 -11.42 -14.76
C GLN A 25 -0.19 -12.08 -15.74
N ARG A 26 -1.06 -12.95 -15.21
CA ARG A 26 -2.16 -13.54 -15.97
C ARG A 26 -3.30 -12.55 -16.16
N ILE A 27 -3.58 -11.72 -15.14
CA ILE A 27 -4.59 -10.65 -15.22
C ILE A 27 -3.98 -9.35 -14.69
N PRO A 28 -3.42 -8.50 -15.57
CA PRO A 28 -2.67 -7.30 -15.18
C PRO A 28 -3.48 -6.30 -14.33
N GLU A 29 -4.75 -6.05 -14.67
CA GLU A 29 -5.63 -5.11 -13.96
C GLU A 29 -5.80 -5.44 -12.45
N TYR A 30 -5.63 -6.70 -12.08
CA TYR A 30 -5.75 -7.19 -10.70
C TYR A 30 -4.43 -7.69 -10.12
N ASN A 31 -3.32 -7.51 -10.85
CA ASN A 31 -1.99 -8.06 -10.55
C ASN A 31 -2.04 -9.56 -10.20
N VAL A 32 -2.87 -10.34 -10.91
CA VAL A 32 -2.99 -11.79 -10.68
C VAL A 32 -1.83 -12.50 -11.38
N PRO A 33 -0.98 -13.26 -10.66
CA PRO A 33 0.16 -13.94 -11.26
C PRO A 33 -0.22 -15.18 -12.06
N TYR A 34 0.71 -15.67 -12.88
CA TYR A 34 0.64 -17.00 -13.48
C TYR A 34 0.88 -18.12 -12.48
N ASN A 35 1.75 -17.90 -11.49
CA ASN A 35 2.15 -18.90 -10.51
C ASN A 35 2.11 -18.35 -9.07
N SER A 36 1.97 -19.25 -8.10
CA SER A 36 2.19 -18.93 -6.70
C SER A 36 3.66 -18.57 -6.47
N SER A 37 3.90 -17.76 -5.44
CA SER A 37 5.23 -17.31 -5.01
C SER A 37 5.38 -17.54 -3.52
N LEU A 38 6.59 -17.64 -3.01
CA LEU A 38 6.90 -17.79 -1.59
C LEU A 38 7.94 -16.74 -1.22
N SER A 39 7.80 -16.06 -0.10
CA SER A 39 8.80 -15.10 0.40
C SER A 39 9.02 -15.20 1.90
N LEU A 40 10.15 -14.65 2.33
CA LEU A 40 10.46 -14.35 3.73
C LEU A 40 10.30 -12.84 3.97
N THR A 41 9.46 -12.45 4.94
CA THR A 41 9.36 -11.07 5.42
C THR A 41 10.57 -10.72 6.27
N LEU A 42 11.19 -9.57 6.01
CA LEU A 42 12.43 -9.15 6.67
C LEU A 42 12.15 -8.35 7.94
N ASP A 43 12.85 -8.68 9.02
CA ASP A 43 12.81 -7.87 10.23
C ASP A 43 13.80 -6.69 10.15
N GLY A 44 13.61 -5.66 10.98
CA GLY A 44 14.46 -4.47 11.08
C GLY A 44 14.33 -3.48 9.93
N LEU A 45 13.70 -3.87 8.81
CA LEU A 45 13.39 -2.99 7.69
C LEU A 45 11.90 -2.70 7.65
N SER A 46 11.53 -1.43 7.47
CA SER A 46 10.14 -1.02 7.41
C SER A 46 9.88 0.20 6.54
N THR A 47 8.66 0.20 5.98
CA THR A 47 8.03 1.35 5.37
C THR A 47 6.87 1.79 6.25
N ARG A 48 6.91 3.02 6.73
CA ARG A 48 5.87 3.63 7.54
C ARG A 48 5.10 4.64 6.71
N THR A 49 3.80 4.40 6.53
CA THR A 49 2.92 5.24 5.72
C THR A 49 1.81 5.82 6.58
N ARG A 50 1.64 7.14 6.53
CA ARG A 50 0.46 7.85 7.03
C ARG A 50 -0.42 8.24 5.85
N VAL A 51 -1.71 7.94 5.95
CA VAL A 51 -2.74 8.40 5.01
C VAL A 51 -3.70 9.29 5.77
N THR A 52 -3.97 10.47 5.22
CA THR A 52 -4.95 11.41 5.78
C THR A 52 -5.95 11.80 4.71
N PHE A 53 -7.18 11.28 4.82
CA PHE A 53 -8.30 11.69 3.97
C PHE A 53 -8.91 12.99 4.50
N ASP A 54 -9.22 13.90 3.60
CA ASP A 54 -9.71 15.23 3.94
C ASP A 54 -10.63 15.75 2.81
N PRO A 55 -11.90 16.10 3.11
CA PRO A 55 -12.83 16.65 2.13
C PRO A 55 -12.39 17.97 1.50
N GLU A 56 -11.50 18.72 2.15
CA GLU A 56 -11.03 20.03 1.68
C GLU A 56 -9.80 19.94 0.78
N LEU A 57 -9.19 18.75 0.65
CA LEU A 57 -8.06 18.58 -0.27
C LEU A 57 -8.56 18.67 -1.73
N PRO A 58 -7.87 19.43 -2.59
CA PRO A 58 -8.24 19.54 -4.02
C PRO A 58 -7.76 18.35 -4.86
N ALA A 59 -6.76 17.62 -4.38
CA ALA A 59 -6.15 16.47 -5.05
C ALA A 59 -5.33 15.61 -4.07
N ASP A 60 -4.99 14.38 -4.50
CA ASP A 60 -4.06 13.52 -3.77
C ASP A 60 -2.63 14.07 -3.75
N THR A 61 -1.91 13.86 -2.65
CA THR A 61 -0.50 14.22 -2.54
C THR A 61 0.33 13.07 -1.99
N LEU A 62 1.58 12.98 -2.44
CA LEU A 62 2.53 11.95 -2.03
C LEU A 62 3.85 12.59 -1.62
N GLU A 63 4.24 12.40 -0.37
CA GLU A 63 5.58 12.67 0.16
C GLU A 63 6.27 11.33 0.43
N LEU A 64 7.43 11.10 -0.18
CA LEU A 64 8.25 9.91 0.06
C LEU A 64 9.63 10.33 0.59
N ASN A 65 9.96 9.88 1.80
CA ASN A 65 11.21 10.21 2.49
C ASN A 65 11.51 11.73 2.60
N GLY A 66 10.47 12.54 2.78
CA GLY A 66 10.62 14.00 2.88
C GLY A 66 10.59 14.74 1.53
N THR A 67 10.51 14.03 0.41
CA THR A 67 10.45 14.61 -0.93
C THR A 67 9.06 14.47 -1.51
N MET A 68 8.50 15.57 -2.04
CA MET A 68 7.25 15.52 -2.78
C MET A 68 7.44 14.75 -4.09
N VAL A 69 6.53 13.82 -4.35
CA VAL A 69 6.52 12.98 -5.55
C VAL A 69 5.34 13.41 -6.42
N GLU A 70 5.65 13.71 -7.69
CA GLU A 70 4.68 14.18 -8.68
C GLU A 70 4.58 13.21 -9.87
N GLY A 71 3.56 13.40 -10.71
CA GLY A 71 3.36 12.64 -11.94
C GLY A 71 2.90 11.20 -11.70
N ALA A 72 3.33 10.28 -12.58
CA ALA A 72 2.81 8.92 -12.63
C ALA A 72 2.83 8.16 -11.28
N PRO A 73 3.89 8.22 -10.45
CA PRO A 73 3.87 7.53 -9.14
C PRO A 73 2.82 8.08 -8.17
N ARG A 74 2.58 9.40 -8.18
CA ARG A 74 1.51 10.03 -7.39
C ARG A 74 0.13 9.61 -7.89
N ASP A 75 -0.04 9.56 -9.20
CA ASP A 75 -1.30 9.15 -9.85
C ASP A 75 -1.62 7.67 -9.59
N ASP A 76 -0.60 6.80 -9.61
CA ASP A 76 -0.72 5.38 -9.24
C ASP A 76 -1.20 5.21 -7.80
N VAL A 77 -0.65 5.99 -6.86
CA VAL A 77 -1.11 6.01 -5.47
C VAL A 77 -2.56 6.49 -5.37
N GLY A 78 -2.95 7.53 -6.12
CA GLY A 78 -4.33 8.00 -6.16
C GLY A 78 -5.30 6.93 -6.66
N ARG A 79 -5.01 6.30 -7.80
CA ARG A 79 -5.80 5.18 -8.36
C ARG A 79 -5.89 4.00 -7.38
N PHE A 80 -4.83 3.73 -6.64
CA PHE A 80 -4.85 2.70 -5.61
C PHE A 80 -5.78 3.06 -4.44
N LEU A 81 -5.77 4.31 -3.98
CA LEU A 81 -6.66 4.80 -2.93
C LEU A 81 -8.14 4.79 -3.35
N ASP A 82 -8.44 4.93 -4.64
CA ASP A 82 -9.80 4.82 -5.17
C ASP A 82 -10.47 3.48 -4.85
N LEU A 83 -9.69 2.41 -4.73
CA LEU A 83 -10.19 1.10 -4.30
C LEU A 83 -10.82 1.15 -2.90
N PHE A 84 -10.21 1.91 -1.99
CA PHE A 84 -10.66 2.05 -0.60
C PHE A 84 -11.78 3.08 -0.49
N ARG A 85 -11.66 4.20 -1.22
CA ARG A 85 -12.72 5.21 -1.39
C ARG A 85 -14.02 4.61 -1.88
N GLY A 86 -13.96 3.79 -2.94
CA GLY A 86 -15.11 3.07 -3.48
C GLY A 86 -15.76 2.15 -2.44
N ARG A 87 -14.96 1.43 -1.64
CA ARG A 87 -15.50 0.61 -0.55
C ARG A 87 -16.17 1.45 0.54
N ALA A 88 -15.54 2.54 0.93
CA ALA A 88 -16.01 3.43 1.97
C ALA A 88 -17.16 4.37 1.51
N ARG A 89 -17.43 4.39 0.20
CA ARG A 89 -18.34 5.33 -0.47
C ARG A 89 -17.98 6.78 -0.16
N ARG A 90 -16.70 7.12 -0.36
CA ARG A 90 -16.11 8.44 -0.14
C ARG A 90 -15.39 8.92 -1.38
N THR A 91 -15.30 10.24 -1.53
CA THR A 91 -14.63 10.92 -2.65
C THR A 91 -13.50 11.83 -2.16
N TRP A 92 -13.15 11.75 -0.87
CA TRP A 92 -12.12 12.60 -0.28
C TRP A 92 -10.75 12.23 -0.82
N TYR A 93 -10.00 13.25 -1.25
CA TYR A 93 -8.59 13.09 -1.56
C TYR A 93 -7.78 12.89 -0.27
N ALA A 94 -6.54 12.46 -0.42
CA ALA A 94 -5.67 12.10 0.68
C ALA A 94 -4.27 12.69 0.54
N ARG A 95 -3.72 13.10 1.69
CA ARG A 95 -2.30 13.33 1.87
C ARG A 95 -1.64 12.02 2.30
N VAL A 96 -0.69 11.54 1.51
CA VAL A 96 0.11 10.35 1.79
C VAL A 96 1.53 10.76 2.15
N GLN A 97 1.99 10.34 3.32
CA GLN A 97 3.36 10.56 3.77
C GLN A 97 3.97 9.20 4.09
N SER A 98 5.00 8.81 3.34
CA SER A 98 5.66 7.51 3.46
C SER A 98 7.15 7.67 3.72
N ARG A 99 7.70 6.88 4.64
CA ARG A 99 9.13 6.86 4.95
C ARG A 99 9.64 5.43 5.06
N ASN A 100 10.77 5.16 4.43
CA ASN A 100 11.52 3.92 4.58
C ASN A 100 12.66 4.15 5.58
N ASN A 101 12.93 3.18 6.45
CA ASN A 101 14.17 3.17 7.24
C ASN A 101 15.36 2.55 6.48
N PHE A 102 15.21 2.31 5.17
CA PHE A 102 16.20 1.72 4.29
C PHE A 102 16.27 2.46 2.94
N PRO A 103 17.39 2.37 2.20
CA PRO A 103 17.56 3.12 0.95
C PRO A 103 16.57 2.64 -0.13
N THR A 104 15.82 3.57 -0.72
CA THR A 104 14.78 3.30 -1.74
C THR A 104 15.32 2.63 -3.02
N ALA A 105 16.61 2.81 -3.34
CA ALA A 105 17.27 2.32 -4.56
C ALA A 105 18.24 1.13 -4.33
N SER A 106 18.13 0.43 -3.20
CA SER A 106 19.05 -0.65 -2.81
C SER A 106 18.77 -2.01 -3.47
N GLY A 107 17.82 -2.09 -4.43
CA GLY A 107 17.33 -3.36 -4.96
C GLY A 107 16.40 -4.12 -4.01
N MET A 108 16.11 -3.54 -2.83
CA MET A 108 15.09 -4.06 -1.92
C MET A 108 13.69 -3.70 -2.41
N ALA A 109 12.73 -4.61 -2.23
CA ALA A 109 11.35 -4.50 -2.71
C ALA A 109 10.53 -3.41 -1.97
N SER A 110 10.95 -2.15 -2.05
CA SER A 110 10.35 -0.98 -1.39
C SER A 110 8.89 -0.77 -1.79
N SER A 111 8.51 -1.18 -3.01
CA SER A 111 7.11 -1.16 -3.45
C SER A 111 6.23 -2.17 -2.72
N ALA A 112 6.76 -3.33 -2.31
CA ALA A 112 5.98 -4.34 -1.60
C ALA A 112 5.54 -3.86 -0.21
N SER A 113 6.51 -3.38 0.59
CA SER A 113 6.22 -2.79 1.90
C SER A 113 5.46 -1.47 1.78
N GLY A 114 5.78 -0.63 0.79
CA GLY A 114 5.10 0.63 0.54
C GLY A 114 3.60 0.46 0.29
N PHE A 115 3.21 -0.42 -0.63
CA PHE A 115 1.79 -0.67 -0.90
C PHE A 115 1.09 -1.45 0.23
N ALA A 116 1.80 -2.31 0.96
CA ALA A 116 1.25 -2.96 2.14
C ALA A 116 0.92 -1.96 3.26
N ALA A 117 1.86 -1.06 3.58
CA ALA A 117 1.66 0.01 4.56
C ALA A 117 0.59 1.01 4.11
N LEU A 118 0.59 1.39 2.82
CA LEU A 118 -0.44 2.26 2.23
C LEU A 118 -1.83 1.64 2.35
N ALA A 119 -1.97 0.34 2.04
CA ALA A 119 -3.23 -0.38 2.15
C ALA A 119 -3.76 -0.38 3.59
N GLY A 120 -2.90 -0.73 4.55
CA GLY A 120 -3.26 -0.79 5.97
C GLY A 120 -3.68 0.58 6.51
N ALA A 121 -2.92 1.63 6.17
CA ALA A 121 -3.22 3.01 6.57
C ALA A 121 -4.53 3.51 5.93
N ALA A 122 -4.75 3.26 4.63
CA ALA A 122 -5.98 3.67 3.96
C ALA A 122 -7.22 2.95 4.52
N MET A 123 -7.12 1.65 4.76
CA MET A 123 -8.18 0.85 5.38
C MET A 123 -8.56 1.42 6.75
N ALA A 124 -7.56 1.65 7.61
CA ALA A 124 -7.77 2.17 8.96
C ALA A 124 -8.33 3.59 8.95
N ALA A 125 -7.80 4.50 8.12
CA ALA A 125 -8.25 5.88 8.03
C ALA A 125 -9.72 5.99 7.57
N LEU A 126 -10.16 5.10 6.68
CA LEU A 126 -11.56 5.06 6.23
C LEU A 126 -12.47 4.21 7.13
N GLY A 127 -11.99 3.73 8.28
CA GLY A 127 -12.76 2.92 9.22
C GLY A 127 -13.21 1.57 8.68
N LEU A 128 -12.53 1.06 7.64
CA LEU A 128 -12.78 -0.26 7.08
C LEU A 128 -12.20 -1.33 8.03
N ARG A 129 -12.96 -2.41 8.28
CA ARG A 129 -12.58 -3.50 9.19
C ARG A 129 -12.40 -4.79 8.42
N TRP A 130 -11.31 -4.91 7.68
CA TRP A 130 -11.00 -6.14 6.94
C TRP A 130 -9.98 -7.00 7.68
N GLY A 131 -10.13 -8.31 7.57
CA GLY A 131 -9.08 -9.24 7.95
C GLY A 131 -7.89 -9.18 6.96
N PRO A 132 -6.72 -9.72 7.35
CA PRO A 132 -5.48 -9.62 6.58
C PRO A 132 -5.60 -10.21 5.18
N ARG A 133 -6.43 -11.26 4.99
CA ARG A 133 -6.66 -11.87 3.67
C ARG A 133 -7.33 -10.93 2.68
N ASN A 134 -8.26 -10.09 3.15
CA ASN A 134 -8.91 -9.11 2.28
C ASN A 134 -7.98 -7.92 2.04
N LEU A 135 -7.26 -7.48 3.08
CA LEU A 135 -6.25 -6.44 2.93
C LEU A 135 -5.17 -6.83 1.90
N SER A 136 -4.72 -8.09 1.90
CA SER A 136 -3.72 -8.59 0.96
C SER A 136 -4.21 -8.59 -0.49
N ARG A 137 -5.49 -8.89 -0.73
CA ARG A 137 -6.13 -8.77 -2.05
C ARG A 137 -6.15 -7.33 -2.56
N TYR A 138 -6.37 -6.36 -1.67
CA TYR A 138 -6.31 -4.95 -2.02
C TYR A 138 -4.86 -4.52 -2.27
N ALA A 139 -3.93 -4.82 -1.36
CA ALA A 139 -2.51 -4.51 -1.52
C ALA A 139 -1.93 -5.04 -2.84
N ARG A 140 -2.36 -6.24 -3.26
CA ARG A 140 -1.99 -6.84 -4.56
C ARG A 140 -2.26 -5.90 -5.72
N ARG A 141 -3.37 -5.15 -5.73
CA ARG A 141 -3.74 -4.24 -6.82
C ARG A 141 -2.82 -3.01 -6.93
N GLY A 142 -2.08 -2.68 -5.88
CA GLY A 142 -1.02 -1.67 -5.93
C GLY A 142 0.32 -2.26 -6.36
N SER A 143 0.70 -3.40 -5.79
CA SER A 143 1.87 -4.17 -6.20
C SER A 143 1.66 -5.66 -5.91
N GLY A 144 1.95 -6.52 -6.89
CA GLY A 144 1.73 -7.97 -6.79
C GLY A 144 2.42 -8.61 -5.58
N SER A 145 3.64 -8.17 -5.24
CA SER A 145 4.41 -8.67 -4.10
C SER A 145 3.98 -8.09 -2.74
N ALA A 146 3.18 -7.02 -2.72
CA ALA A 146 2.72 -6.38 -1.47
C ALA A 146 1.79 -7.30 -0.65
N THR A 147 1.10 -8.26 -1.29
CA THR A 147 0.27 -9.25 -0.60
C THR A 147 1.04 -10.02 0.47
N ARG A 148 2.33 -10.29 0.24
CA ARG A 148 3.16 -11.08 1.15
C ARG A 148 3.72 -10.23 2.31
N SER A 149 3.83 -8.92 2.12
CA SER A 149 4.18 -7.95 3.19
C SER A 149 3.03 -7.63 4.14
N ILE A 150 1.84 -8.23 3.97
CA ILE A 150 0.75 -8.17 4.96
C ILE A 150 0.98 -9.13 6.14
N TYR A 151 1.86 -10.13 5.96
CA TYR A 151 2.14 -11.17 6.94
C TYR A 151 3.63 -11.22 7.29
N GLY A 152 3.95 -11.70 8.49
CA GLY A 152 5.32 -11.97 8.93
C GLY A 152 5.77 -13.41 8.59
N GLY A 153 7.08 -13.67 8.68
CA GLY A 153 7.66 -15.00 8.48
C GLY A 153 7.66 -15.45 7.01
N PHE A 154 7.35 -16.74 6.78
CA PHE A 154 7.23 -17.32 5.44
C PHE A 154 5.81 -17.17 4.91
N VAL A 155 5.66 -16.57 3.72
CA VAL A 155 4.36 -16.17 3.18
C VAL A 155 4.21 -16.59 1.72
N VAL A 156 3.06 -17.18 1.39
CA VAL A 156 2.66 -17.58 0.02
C VAL A 156 1.64 -16.60 -0.54
#